data_AF-A0A2W6B6S9-F1
#
_entry.id   AF-A0A2W6B6S9-F1
#
_cell.length_a   1.000
_cell.length_b   1.000
_cell.length_c   1.000
_cell.angle_alpha   90.00
_cell.angle_beta   90.00
_cell.angle_gamma   90.00
#
_symmetry.space_group_name_H-M   'P 1'
#
loop_
_entity.id
_entity.type
_entity.pdbx_description
1 polymer ?
#
loop_
_entity_poly.entity_id
_entity_poly.type
_entity_poly.pdbx_seq_one_letter_code
_entity_poly.pdbx_strand_id
1 'polypeptide(L)' 'MAISNHAVQLAGAFVGGGLALGGGAIGAAVGDGLAGSATIAGVARQPEAQGRLFSIFLLTVGLVEAMYF' A
#
# COMPACT_ATOMS: atom_id res chain seq x y z
N MET A 1 31.06 -4.30 28.74
CA MET A 1 29.58 -4.38 28.56
C MET A 1 29.32 -5.45 27.52
N ALA A 2 28.76 -6.60 27.91
CA ALA A 2 28.42 -7.66 26.96
C ALA A 2 27.07 -7.35 26.29
N ILE A 3 26.97 -7.51 24.97
CA ILE A 3 25.69 -7.40 24.27
C ILE A 3 24.85 -8.63 24.62
N SER A 4 23.62 -8.41 25.07
CA SER A 4 22.70 -9.50 25.40
C SER A 4 22.02 -10.07 24.15
N ASN A 5 21.69 -11.36 24.17
CA ASN A 5 20.93 -12.00 23.08
C ASN A 5 19.61 -11.28 22.79
N HIS A 6 18.97 -10.73 23.84
CA HIS A 6 17.75 -9.93 23.71
C HIS A 6 17.97 -8.64 22.91
N ALA A 7 19.10 -7.95 23.10
CA ALA A 7 19.41 -6.75 22.34
C ALA A 7 19.57 -7.05 20.84
N VAL A 8 20.21 -8.18 20.50
CA VAL A 8 20.37 -8.62 19.10
C VAL A 8 19.02 -8.98 18.48
N GLN A 9 18.15 -9.69 19.20
CA GLN A 9 16.81 -10.04 18.74
C GLN A 9 15.96 -8.80 18.45
N LEU A 10 15.96 -7.81 19.35
CA LEU A 10 15.23 -6.56 19.14
C LEU A 10 15.76 -5.77 17.94
N ALA A 11 17.07 -5.68 17.78
CA ALA A 11 17.67 -5.02 16.63
C ALA A 11 17.20 -5.68 15.31
N GLY A 12 17.22 -7.02 15.27
CA GLY A 12 16.70 -7.77 14.12
C GLY A 12 15.21 -7.53 13.86
N ALA A 13 14.40 -7.52 14.92
CA ALA A 13 12.96 -7.27 14.81
C ALA A 13 12.65 -5.87 14.26
N PHE A 14 13.37 -4.84 14.69
CA PHE A 14 13.17 -3.47 14.19
C PHE A 14 13.61 -3.31 12.72
N VAL A 15 14.73 -3.92 12.34
CA VAL A 15 15.17 -3.92 10.93
C VAL A 15 14.17 -4.68 10.06
N GLY A 16 13.74 -5.88 10.48
CA GLY A 16 12.77 -6.68 9.75
C GLY A 16 11.41 -5.99 9.62
N GLY A 17 10.89 -5.41 10.71
CA GLY A 17 9.65 -4.64 10.72
C GLY A 17 9.73 -3.40 9.83
N GLY A 18 10.85 -2.67 9.88
CA GLY A 18 11.07 -1.50 9.01
C GLY A 18 11.10 -1.87 7.53
N LEU A 19 11.73 -2.99 7.16
CA LEU A 19 11.74 -3.49 5.78
C LEU A 19 10.35 -3.93 5.32
N ALA A 20 9.59 -4.63 6.17
CA ALA A 20 8.24 -5.06 5.85
C ALA A 20 7.31 -3.85 5.60
N LEU A 21 7.32 -2.86 6.50
CA LEU A 21 6.53 -1.64 6.36
C LEU A 21 6.99 -0.80 5.17
N GLY A 22 8.31 -0.61 4.98
CA GLY A 22 8.85 0.13 3.86
C GLY A 22 8.51 -0.49 2.51
N GLY A 23 8.63 -1.82 2.40
CA GLY A 23 8.25 -2.56 1.19
C GLY A 23 6.75 -2.47 0.90
N GLY A 24 5.92 -2.66 1.93
CA GLY A 24 4.47 -2.53 1.81
C GLY A 24 4.05 -1.12 1.38
N ALA A 25 4.66 -0.07 1.94
CA ALA A 25 4.34 1.32 1.62
C ALA A 25 4.63 1.66 0.16
N ILE A 26 5.73 1.13 -0.39
CA ILE A 26 6.06 1.29 -1.83
C ILE A 26 4.99 0.63 -2.70
N GLY A 27 4.59 -0.60 -2.35
CA GLY A 27 3.52 -1.33 -3.04
C GLY A 27 2.19 -0.56 -3.02
N ALA A 28 1.80 -0.07 -1.84
CA ALA A 28 0.59 0.72 -1.66
C ALA A 28 0.59 2.00 -2.49
N ALA A 29 1.65 2.81 -2.35
CA ALA A 29 1.77 4.09 -3.07
C ALA A 29 1.69 3.92 -4.60
N VAL A 30 2.35 2.90 -5.14
CA VAL A 30 2.32 2.61 -6.58
C VAL A 30 0.95 2.06 -7.00
N GLY A 31 0.41 1.08 -6.26
CA GLY A 31 -0.87 0.45 -6.55
C GLY A 31 -2.03 1.45 -6.56
N ASP A 32 -2.13 2.26 -5.51
CA ASP A 32 -3.16 3.28 -5.39
C ASP A 32 -2.98 4.42 -6.40
N GLY A 33 -1.74 4.82 -6.68
CA GLY A 33 -1.45 5.80 -7.73
C GLY A 33 -1.92 5.33 -9.11
N LEU A 34 -1.70 4.06 -9.44
CA LEU A 34 -2.18 3.45 -10.69
C LEU A 34 -3.72 3.33 -10.71
N ALA A 35 -4.34 2.86 -9.63
CA ALA A 35 -5.80 2.77 -9.53
C ALA A 35 -6.48 4.14 -9.64
N GLY A 36 -5.94 5.15 -8.94
CA GLY A 36 -6.43 6.52 -8.95
C GLY A 36 -6.28 7.18 -10.32
N SER A 37 -5.10 7.07 -10.94
CA SER A 37 -4.86 7.66 -12.27
C SER A 37 -5.77 7.05 -13.35
N ALA A 38 -5.97 5.73 -13.34
CA ALA A 38 -6.89 5.05 -14.25
C ALA A 38 -8.35 5.51 -14.03
N THR A 39 -8.75 5.71 -12.77
CA THR A 39 -10.09 6.21 -12.42
C THR A 39 -10.29 7.64 -12.91
N ILE A 40 -9.33 8.53 -12.67
CA ILE A 40 -9.35 9.93 -13.16
C ILE A 40 -9.47 9.97 -14.69
N ALA A 41 -8.63 9.21 -15.39
CA ALA A 41 -8.66 9.14 -16.85
C ALA A 41 -9.96 8.50 -17.38
N GLY A 42 -10.57 7.57 -16.64
CA GLY A 42 -11.87 6.99 -16.95
C GLY A 42 -12.99 8.02 -16.86
N VAL A 43 -13.08 8.72 -15.73
CA VAL A 43 -14.09 9.76 -15.48
C VAL A 43 -13.95 10.92 -16.48
N ALA A 44 -12.72 11.35 -16.76
CA ALA A 44 -12.47 12.41 -17.74
C ALA A 44 -12.96 12.05 -19.16
N ARG A 45 -12.91 10.77 -19.54
CA ARG A 45 -13.39 10.27 -20.84
C ARG A 45 -14.90 9.98 -20.86
N GLN A 46 -15.46 9.53 -19.73
CA GLN A 46 -16.86 9.15 -19.59
C GLN A 46 -17.38 9.55 -18.20
N PRO A 47 -17.83 10.81 -18.02
CA PRO A 47 -18.30 11.31 -16.74
C PRO A 47 -19.48 10.52 -16.16
N GLU A 48 -20.35 9.99 -17.02
CA GLU A 48 -21.53 9.21 -16.64
C GLU A 48 -21.16 7.87 -16.00
N ALA A 49 -19.95 7.37 -16.27
CA ALA A 49 -19.44 6.13 -15.70
C ALA A 49 -18.84 6.30 -14.29
N GLN A 50 -18.74 7.54 -13.76
CA GLN A 50 -18.07 7.83 -12.48
C GLN A 50 -18.55 6.94 -11.33
N GLY A 51 -19.85 6.76 -11.17
CA GLY A 51 -20.40 5.93 -10.09
C GLY A 51 -19.90 4.48 -10.14
N ARG A 52 -19.86 3.89 -11.34
CA ARG A 52 -19.37 2.52 -11.55
C ARG A 52 -17.84 2.43 -11.36
N LEU A 53 -17.09 3.41 -11.87
CA LEU A 53 -15.64 3.45 -11.76
C LEU A 53 -15.19 3.58 -10.30
N PHE A 54 -15.92 4.36 -9.47
CA PHE A 54 -15.58 4.53 -8.06
C PHE A 54 -15.68 3.23 -7.25
N SER A 55 -16.69 2.39 -7.50
CA SER A 55 -16.76 1.07 -6.84
C SER A 55 -15.59 0.16 -7.22
N ILE A 56 -15.15 0.19 -8.48
CA ILE A 56 -13.99 -0.57 -8.95
C ILE A 56 -12.69 -0.03 -8.32
N PHE A 57 -12.57 1.30 -8.23
CA PHE A 57 -11.47 1.96 -7.54
C PHE A 57 -11.36 1.51 -6.09
N LEU A 58 -12.45 1.59 -5.32
CA LEU A 58 -12.46 1.16 -3.91
C LEU A 58 -12.13 -0.32 -3.73
N LEU A 59 -12.59 -1.19 -4.63
CA LEU A 59 -12.24 -2.61 -4.58
C LEU A 59 -10.74 -2.82 -4.84
N THR A 60 -10.18 -2.06 -5.79
CA THR A 60 -8.74 -2.14 -6.11
C THR A 60 -7.90 -1.63 -4.95
N VAL A 61 -8.18 -0.44 -4.44
CA VAL A 61 -7.51 0.15 -3.28
C VAL A 61 -7.66 -0.74 -2.06
N GLY A 62 -8.86 -1.30 -1.81
CA GLY A 62 -9.07 -2.23 -0.70
C GLY A 62 -8.17 -3.47 -0.75
N LEU A 63 -7.88 -4.00 -1.95
CA LEU A 63 -6.96 -5.11 -2.13
C LEU A 63 -5.49 -4.68 -1.96
N VAL A 64 -5.13 -3.49 -2.44
CA VAL A 64 -3.79 -2.91 -2.28
C VAL A 64 -3.49 -2.69 -0.80
N GLU A 65 -4.41 -2.03 -0.09
CA GLU A 65 -4.27 -1.69 1.32
C GLU A 65 -4.34 -2.92 2.24
N ALA A 66 -5.06 -3.99 1.84
CA ALA A 66 -5.04 -5.26 2.57
C ALA A 66 -3.66 -5.95 2.58
N MET A 67 -2.76 -5.58 1.68
CA MET A 67 -1.36 -6.05 1.69
C MET A 67 -0.43 -5.14 2.49
N TYR A 68 -0.88 -3.93 2.83
CA TYR A 68 -0.09 -2.98 3.58
C TYR A 68 -0.44 -2.97 5.08
N PHE A 69 -1.73 -3.00 5.42
CA PHE A 69 -2.26 -2.99 6.79
C PHE A 69 -2.67 -4.38 7.28
#